data_AF-A0A9X2YU70-F1
#
_entry.id   AF-A0A9X2YU70-F1
#
_cell.length_a   1.000
_cell.length_b   1.000
_cell.length_c   1.000
_cell.angle_alpha   90.00
_cell.angle_beta   90.00
_cell.angle_gamma   90.00
#
_symmetry.space_group_name_H-M   'P 1'
#
loop_
_entity.id
_entity.type
_entity.pdbx_description
1 polymer ?
#
loop_
_entity_poly.entity_id
_entity_poly.type
_entity_poly.pdbx_seq_one_letter_code
_entity_poly.pdbx_strand_id
1 'polypeptide(L)'
;MKLLVEMNSQRSWILCCFFNFLIASVMGLLMRFLYLFPLQNINYSFLLHAHSHVAMLGWAYLMIYVLIVHFFIPKDKSEKAIYNQLFWTTEFAVIGMMITFPIQGYALFSIVFSTLHILLSYVFCWLVWRDGFKDETSDYKLLLVAVLFMVLSTFGVWCLGPAVSMLGKQSAFYQIAIQFFLHFQFNGWFLFAVLALFLKQFEDKIDKKKFEIFFTLLIIATFLTLAFPVSWYVKNSLLSWINTIGVILQLVAFIYFYKMLKPQWGWFKANLDTTAKMVYSLALCSLFLKIGIQLLVLIPKLAEASHQIRNFIIGFIHLTTLGVITGFLFGILIQNKMLSPQSYLLRLGIKCFIVGYVATEVLLFLQGGFLYFGKGALWGYYEEVFGTSVLIVVGLSLIMVSIFKTKILAIN
;
A
#
# COMPACT_ATOMS: atom_id res chain seq x y z
N MET A 1 -27.25 -30.11 6.76
CA MET A 1 -27.15 -28.63 6.94
C MET A 1 -26.41 -28.29 8.25
N LYS A 2 -25.21 -28.85 8.45
CA LYS A 2 -24.36 -28.65 9.65
C LYS A 2 -22.86 -28.72 9.28
N LEU A 3 -22.55 -28.31 8.04
CA LEU A 3 -21.21 -28.34 7.43
C LEU A 3 -20.77 -26.95 6.92
N LEU A 4 -21.46 -25.90 7.37
CA LEU A 4 -21.10 -24.53 7.05
C LEU A 4 -20.52 -23.86 8.30
N VAL A 5 -19.20 -23.64 8.22
CA VAL A 5 -18.55 -22.40 8.69
C VAL A 5 -18.39 -22.27 10.21
N GLU A 6 -17.47 -23.04 10.79
CA GLU A 6 -16.55 -22.44 11.78
C GLU A 6 -15.33 -21.93 11.00
N MET A 7 -15.49 -20.78 10.33
CA MET A 7 -14.34 -20.05 9.85
C MET A 7 -13.73 -19.30 11.05
N ASN A 8 -12.47 -19.57 11.35
CA ASN A 8 -11.66 -18.69 12.18
C ASN A 8 -11.82 -17.25 11.66
N SER A 9 -12.12 -16.30 12.54
CA SER A 9 -12.37 -14.89 12.21
C SER A 9 -11.28 -14.32 11.31
N GLN A 10 -10.01 -14.67 11.56
CA GLN A 10 -8.87 -14.22 10.76
C GLN A 10 -8.91 -14.72 9.31
N ARG A 11 -9.37 -15.95 9.07
CA ARG A 11 -9.50 -16.48 7.69
C ARG A 11 -10.56 -15.72 6.91
N SER A 12 -11.70 -15.44 7.54
CA SER A 12 -12.76 -14.63 6.94
C SER A 12 -12.25 -13.23 6.59
N TRP A 13 -11.48 -12.61 7.47
CA TRP A 13 -10.89 -11.29 7.23
C TRP A 13 -9.92 -11.30 6.05
N ILE A 14 -9.01 -12.29 5.97
CA ILE A 14 -8.09 -12.44 4.84
C ILE A 14 -8.83 -12.60 3.52
N LEU A 15 -9.85 -13.45 3.49
CA LEU A 15 -10.68 -13.66 2.30
C LEU A 15 -11.38 -12.37 1.85
N CYS A 16 -11.95 -11.63 2.79
CA CYS A 16 -12.56 -10.32 2.54
C CYS A 16 -11.54 -9.33 1.95
N CYS A 17 -10.33 -9.23 2.52
CA CYS A 17 -9.27 -8.37 1.98
C CYS A 17 -8.91 -8.74 0.53
N PHE A 18 -8.71 -10.04 0.24
CA PHE A 18 -8.40 -10.50 -1.12
C PHE A 18 -9.55 -10.25 -2.11
N PHE A 19 -10.80 -10.35 -1.64
CA PHE A 19 -11.97 -10.02 -2.44
C PHE A 19 -12.01 -8.54 -2.80
N ASN A 20 -11.75 -7.66 -1.82
CA ASN A 20 -11.59 -6.22 -2.07
C ASN A 20 -10.46 -5.93 -3.05
N PHE A 21 -9.33 -6.62 -2.91
CA PHE A 21 -8.21 -6.45 -3.82
C PHE A 21 -8.59 -6.86 -5.26
N LEU A 22 -9.26 -8.00 -5.42
CA LEU A 22 -9.75 -8.44 -6.71
C LEU A 22 -10.71 -7.43 -7.33
N ILE A 23 -11.67 -6.89 -6.57
CA ILE A 23 -12.57 -5.85 -7.03
C ILE A 23 -11.80 -4.59 -7.45
N ALA A 24 -10.86 -4.13 -6.63
CA ALA A 24 -10.03 -2.98 -6.97
C ALA A 24 -9.24 -3.23 -8.27
N SER A 25 -8.67 -4.41 -8.46
CA SER A 25 -7.97 -4.78 -9.70
C SER A 25 -8.91 -4.86 -10.90
N VAL A 26 -10.15 -5.33 -10.75
CA VAL A 26 -11.17 -5.30 -11.81
C VAL A 26 -11.55 -3.87 -12.16
N MET A 27 -11.72 -2.97 -11.18
CA MET A 27 -11.93 -1.54 -11.43
C MET A 27 -10.75 -0.93 -12.18
N GLY A 28 -9.51 -1.29 -11.80
CA GLY A 28 -8.29 -0.85 -12.49
C GLY A 28 -8.22 -1.37 -13.93
N LEU A 29 -8.59 -2.64 -14.16
CA LEU A 29 -8.67 -3.23 -15.49
C LEU A 29 -9.74 -2.54 -16.34
N LEU A 30 -10.91 -2.25 -15.76
CA LEU A 30 -11.97 -1.47 -16.42
C LEU A 30 -11.49 -0.08 -16.80
N MET A 31 -10.73 0.60 -15.94
CA MET A 31 -10.13 1.89 -16.30
C MET A 31 -9.16 1.79 -17.48
N ARG A 32 -8.39 0.70 -17.61
CA ARG A 32 -7.56 0.45 -18.80
C ARG A 32 -8.41 0.16 -20.03
N PHE A 33 -9.49 -0.60 -19.87
CA PHE A 33 -10.44 -0.90 -20.93
C PHE A 33 -11.08 0.37 -21.51
N LEU A 34 -11.41 1.36 -20.67
CA LEU A 34 -12.01 2.63 -21.11
C LEU A 34 -11.12 3.44 -22.07
N TYR A 35 -9.80 3.20 -22.08
CA TYR A 35 -8.89 3.81 -23.08
C TYR A 35 -8.99 3.15 -24.45
N LEU A 36 -9.38 1.88 -24.51
CA LEU A 36 -9.58 1.13 -25.76
C LEU A 36 -11.00 1.31 -26.28
N PHE A 37 -11.98 1.22 -25.38
CA PHE A 37 -13.39 1.29 -25.69
C PHE A 37 -14.09 2.23 -24.69
N PRO A 38 -14.18 3.54 -25.01
CA PRO A 38 -14.83 4.52 -24.14
C PRO A 38 -16.31 4.20 -23.94
N LEU A 39 -16.74 4.06 -22.68
CA LEU A 39 -18.13 3.84 -22.31
C LEU A 39 -18.74 5.15 -21.77
N GLN A 40 -19.77 5.67 -22.43
CA GLN A 40 -20.38 6.97 -22.08
C GLN A 40 -20.99 7.01 -20.66
N ASN A 41 -21.45 5.87 -20.16
CA ASN A 41 -22.13 5.78 -18.86
C ASN A 41 -21.16 5.64 -17.67
N ILE A 42 -19.85 5.59 -17.90
CA ILE A 42 -18.86 5.39 -16.84
C ILE A 42 -17.97 6.63 -16.72
N ASN A 43 -18.10 7.33 -15.59
CA ASN A 43 -17.20 8.44 -15.30
C ASN A 43 -15.84 7.93 -14.80
N TYR A 44 -14.80 8.17 -15.59
CA TYR A 44 -13.43 7.72 -15.28
C TYR A 44 -12.93 8.22 -13.92
N SER A 45 -13.20 9.48 -13.56
CA SER A 45 -12.74 10.07 -12.30
C SER A 45 -13.42 9.42 -11.09
N PHE A 46 -14.71 9.12 -11.22
CA PHE A 46 -15.49 8.47 -10.17
C PHE A 46 -15.03 7.03 -9.95
N LEU A 47 -14.78 6.30 -11.04
CA LEU A 47 -14.20 4.95 -10.99
C LEU A 47 -12.77 4.97 -10.40
N LEU A 48 -11.96 5.97 -10.74
CA LEU A 48 -10.62 6.15 -10.16
C LEU A 48 -10.67 6.38 -8.65
N HIS A 49 -11.63 7.14 -8.15
CA HIS A 49 -11.84 7.30 -6.71
C HIS A 49 -12.21 5.96 -6.06
N ALA A 50 -13.15 5.21 -6.63
CA ALA A 50 -13.53 3.90 -6.12
C ALA A 50 -12.34 2.92 -6.10
N HIS A 51 -11.63 2.80 -7.22
CA HIS A 51 -10.44 1.95 -7.36
C HIS A 51 -9.40 2.25 -6.28
N SER A 52 -9.03 3.53 -6.12
CA SER A 52 -7.98 3.93 -5.17
C SER A 52 -8.40 3.71 -3.71
N HIS A 53 -9.66 4.00 -3.34
CA HIS A 53 -10.15 3.77 -1.97
C HIS A 53 -10.26 2.27 -1.66
N VAL A 54 -10.78 1.45 -2.56
CA VAL A 54 -10.88 0.00 -2.33
C VAL A 54 -9.49 -0.66 -2.29
N ALA A 55 -8.56 -0.26 -3.16
CA ALA A 55 -7.18 -0.77 -3.13
C ALA A 55 -6.44 -0.38 -1.84
N MET A 56 -6.60 0.88 -1.41
CA MET A 56 -5.84 1.41 -0.28
C MET A 56 -6.46 1.03 1.06
N LEU A 57 -7.78 1.15 1.18
CA LEU A 57 -8.52 0.98 2.44
C LEU A 57 -9.09 -0.43 2.56
N GLY A 58 -9.64 -0.99 1.48
CA GLY A 58 -10.20 -2.34 1.46
C GLY A 58 -9.17 -3.47 1.37
N TRP A 59 -8.05 -3.23 0.69
CA TRP A 59 -6.95 -4.20 0.61
C TRP A 59 -5.81 -3.88 1.59
N ALA A 60 -5.04 -2.81 1.36
CA ALA A 60 -3.81 -2.58 2.11
C ALA A 60 -4.06 -2.33 3.61
N TYR A 61 -4.97 -1.41 3.94
CA TYR A 61 -5.31 -1.11 5.34
C TYR A 61 -5.90 -2.32 6.06
N LEU A 62 -6.93 -2.97 5.50
CA LEU A 62 -7.56 -4.12 6.18
C LEU A 62 -6.60 -5.31 6.30
N MET A 63 -5.74 -5.58 5.31
CA MET A 63 -4.75 -6.66 5.45
C MET A 63 -3.71 -6.33 6.53
N ILE A 64 -3.24 -5.08 6.59
CA ILE A 64 -2.34 -4.61 7.66
C ILE A 64 -3.03 -4.69 9.02
N TYR A 65 -4.32 -4.33 9.11
CA TYR A 65 -5.13 -4.50 10.30
C TYR A 65 -5.11 -5.97 10.77
N VAL A 66 -5.40 -6.93 9.88
CA VAL A 66 -5.43 -8.36 10.20
C VAL A 66 -4.09 -8.81 10.74
N LEU A 67 -2.99 -8.45 10.07
CA LEU A 67 -1.65 -8.87 10.46
C LEU A 67 -1.19 -8.19 11.77
N ILE A 68 -1.56 -6.92 12.01
CA ILE A 68 -1.29 -6.26 13.29
C ILE A 68 -2.02 -6.98 14.44
N VAL A 69 -3.31 -7.28 14.26
CA VAL A 69 -4.09 -8.02 15.27
C VAL A 69 -3.48 -9.41 15.52
N HIS A 70 -2.99 -10.07 14.48
CA HIS A 70 -2.38 -11.39 14.60
C HIS A 70 -1.02 -11.37 15.32
N PHE A 71 -0.13 -10.43 14.96
CA PHE A 71 1.26 -10.45 15.42
C PHE A 71 1.57 -9.55 16.62
N PHE A 72 0.80 -8.49 16.83
CA PHE A 72 1.14 -7.44 17.81
C PHE A 72 0.14 -7.34 18.96
N ILE A 73 -1.01 -8.00 18.88
CA ILE A 73 -2.01 -8.04 19.94
C ILE A 73 -1.97 -9.43 20.62
N PRO A 74 -1.82 -9.51 21.96
CA PRO A 74 -1.88 -10.77 22.70
C PRO A 74 -3.16 -11.56 22.41
N LYS A 75 -3.06 -12.90 22.36
CA LYS A 75 -4.19 -13.79 21.98
C LYS A 75 -5.43 -13.59 22.84
N ASP A 76 -5.26 -13.43 24.17
CA ASP A 76 -6.34 -13.16 25.12
C ASP A 76 -7.09 -11.83 24.83
N LYS A 77 -6.44 -10.88 24.16
CA LYS A 77 -7.04 -9.61 23.76
C LYS A 77 -7.55 -9.62 22.32
N SER A 78 -6.82 -10.24 21.39
CA SER A 78 -7.17 -10.24 19.97
C SER A 78 -8.45 -11.04 19.68
N GLU A 79 -8.81 -11.99 20.54
CA GLU A 79 -10.08 -12.74 20.48
C GLU A 79 -11.30 -11.94 20.97
N LYS A 80 -11.11 -10.75 21.54
CA LYS A 80 -12.22 -9.90 21.96
C LYS A 80 -13.07 -9.48 20.76
N ALA A 81 -14.39 -9.52 20.93
CA ALA A 81 -15.37 -9.20 19.88
C ALA A 81 -15.16 -7.83 19.22
N ILE A 82 -14.58 -6.87 19.94
CA ILE A 82 -14.29 -5.52 19.43
C ILE A 82 -13.44 -5.52 18.16
N TYR A 83 -12.48 -6.44 18.02
CA TYR A 83 -11.65 -6.50 16.81
C TYR A 83 -12.47 -7.00 15.61
N ASN A 84 -13.30 -8.03 15.81
CA ASN A 84 -14.18 -8.50 14.75
C ASN A 84 -15.24 -7.46 14.36
N GLN A 85 -15.86 -6.80 15.34
CA GLN A 85 -16.83 -5.73 15.09
C GLN A 85 -16.18 -4.56 14.35
N LEU A 86 -14.99 -4.14 14.77
CA LEU A 86 -14.26 -3.05 14.13
C LEU A 86 -13.88 -3.40 12.70
N PHE A 87 -13.39 -4.61 12.44
CA PHE A 87 -13.08 -5.09 11.08
C PHE A 87 -14.31 -4.99 10.17
N TRP A 88 -15.44 -5.61 10.55
CA TRP A 88 -16.64 -5.64 9.71
C TRP A 88 -17.32 -4.28 9.57
N THR A 89 -17.28 -3.43 10.59
CA THR A 89 -17.79 -2.06 10.47
C THR A 89 -16.91 -1.21 9.55
N THR A 90 -15.60 -1.46 9.56
CA THR A 90 -14.67 -0.78 8.63
C THR A 90 -14.87 -1.28 7.20
N GLU A 91 -15.07 -2.59 7.03
CA GLU A 91 -15.42 -3.17 5.73
C GLU A 91 -16.76 -2.63 5.19
N PHE A 92 -17.76 -2.46 6.05
CA PHE A 92 -19.02 -1.81 5.66
C PHE A 92 -18.78 -0.40 5.09
N ALA A 93 -17.87 0.38 5.70
CA ALA A 93 -17.47 1.67 5.16
C ALA A 93 -16.75 1.56 3.81
N VAL A 94 -15.89 0.54 3.63
CA VAL A 94 -15.23 0.24 2.34
C VAL A 94 -16.24 -0.10 1.25
N ILE A 95 -17.20 -0.98 1.52
CA ILE A 95 -18.28 -1.34 0.58
C ILE A 95 -19.13 -0.10 0.24
N GLY A 96 -19.44 0.72 1.23
CA GLY A 96 -20.13 1.99 1.03
C GLY A 96 -19.37 2.90 0.05
N MET A 97 -18.06 3.07 0.22
CA MET A 97 -17.21 3.80 -0.72
C MET A 97 -17.15 3.12 -2.10
N MET A 98 -17.01 1.81 -2.15
CA MET A 98 -16.95 0.99 -3.37
C MET A 98 -18.16 1.21 -4.28
N ILE A 99 -19.35 1.35 -3.69
CA ILE A 99 -20.61 1.55 -4.42
C ILE A 99 -20.88 3.03 -4.69
N THR A 100 -20.66 3.90 -3.71
CA THR A 100 -21.05 5.31 -3.83
C THR A 100 -20.11 6.13 -4.69
N PHE A 101 -18.79 5.85 -4.69
CA PHE A 101 -17.86 6.59 -5.54
C PHE A 101 -18.17 6.45 -7.04
N PRO A 102 -18.39 5.25 -7.61
CA PRO A 102 -18.75 5.12 -9.02
C PRO A 102 -20.06 5.82 -9.41
N ILE A 103 -21.03 5.89 -8.49
CA ILE A 103 -22.37 6.44 -8.74
C ILE A 103 -22.38 7.97 -8.71
N GLN A 104 -21.77 8.59 -7.69
CA GLN A 104 -21.92 10.02 -7.42
C GLN A 104 -20.57 10.76 -7.27
N GLY A 105 -19.45 10.05 -7.39
CA GLY A 105 -18.13 10.63 -7.17
C GLY A 105 -17.95 11.09 -5.73
N TYR A 106 -17.21 12.18 -5.54
CA TYR A 106 -16.93 12.77 -4.23
C TYR A 106 -18.12 13.64 -3.76
N ALA A 107 -19.14 12.99 -3.21
CA ALA A 107 -20.41 13.59 -2.76
C ALA A 107 -20.82 13.09 -1.37
N LEU A 108 -22.03 13.44 -0.89
CA LEU A 108 -22.45 13.24 0.50
C LEU A 108 -22.22 11.81 1.01
N PHE A 109 -22.81 10.78 0.38
CA PHE A 109 -22.68 9.42 0.89
C PHE A 109 -21.25 8.87 0.84
N SER A 110 -20.47 9.20 -0.20
CA SER A 110 -19.07 8.75 -0.28
C SER A 110 -18.24 9.41 0.80
N ILE A 111 -18.48 10.70 1.09
CA ILE A 111 -17.84 11.43 2.20
C ILE A 111 -18.23 10.79 3.53
N VAL A 112 -19.52 10.50 3.77
CA VAL A 112 -19.99 9.86 5.01
C VAL A 112 -19.27 8.52 5.24
N PHE A 113 -19.17 7.66 4.23
CA PHE A 113 -18.46 6.39 4.36
C PHE A 113 -16.94 6.58 4.54
N SER A 114 -16.30 7.50 3.83
CA SER A 114 -14.88 7.83 4.04
C SER A 114 -14.63 8.37 5.46
N THR A 115 -15.51 9.23 5.97
CA THR A 115 -15.43 9.78 7.33
C THR A 115 -15.62 8.68 8.37
N LEU A 116 -16.60 7.79 8.18
CA LEU A 116 -16.80 6.63 9.05
C LEU A 116 -15.51 5.77 9.10
N HIS A 117 -14.90 5.49 7.95
CA HIS A 117 -13.63 4.76 7.89
C HIS A 117 -12.51 5.46 8.68
N ILE A 118 -12.38 6.80 8.56
CA ILE A 118 -11.39 7.57 9.32
C ILE A 118 -11.62 7.42 10.83
N LEU A 119 -12.86 7.58 11.30
CA LEU A 119 -13.19 7.46 12.73
C LEU A 119 -12.89 6.05 13.26
N LEU A 120 -13.24 5.01 12.51
CA LEU A 120 -12.93 3.62 12.85
C LEU A 120 -11.41 3.37 12.87
N SER A 121 -10.66 4.00 11.97
CA SER A 121 -9.20 3.91 11.97
C SER A 121 -8.55 4.51 13.23
N TYR A 122 -9.16 5.55 13.81
CA TYR A 122 -8.71 6.11 15.09
C TYR A 122 -9.01 5.16 16.26
N VAL A 123 -10.17 4.50 16.24
CA VAL A 123 -10.47 3.43 17.22
C VAL A 123 -9.44 2.32 17.10
N PHE A 124 -9.07 1.93 15.87
CA PHE A 124 -8.02 0.94 15.66
C PHE A 124 -6.67 1.39 16.22
N CYS A 125 -6.23 2.63 15.94
CA CYS A 125 -5.02 3.18 16.57
C CYS A 125 -5.04 3.02 18.08
N TRP A 126 -6.12 3.50 18.71
CA TRP A 126 -6.26 3.44 20.16
C TRP A 126 -6.19 2.00 20.69
N LEU A 127 -6.82 1.03 20.01
CA LEU A 127 -6.72 -0.38 20.37
C LEU A 127 -5.30 -0.92 20.26
N VAL A 128 -4.55 -0.56 19.22
CA VAL A 128 -3.15 -0.96 19.06
C VAL A 128 -2.31 -0.44 20.24
N TRP A 129 -2.46 0.83 20.62
CA TRP A 129 -1.76 1.40 21.78
C TRP A 129 -2.15 0.75 23.11
N ARG A 130 -3.45 0.50 23.31
CA ARG A 130 -3.98 -0.03 24.58
C ARG A 130 -3.61 -1.49 24.78
N ASP A 131 -3.80 -2.29 23.74
CA ASP A 131 -3.78 -3.75 23.85
C ASP A 131 -2.49 -4.39 23.35
N GLY A 132 -1.69 -3.69 22.53
CA GLY A 132 -0.45 -4.20 21.97
C GLY A 132 0.59 -4.60 23.01
N PHE A 133 1.53 -5.46 22.60
CA PHE A 133 2.68 -5.83 23.44
C PHE A 133 3.46 -4.59 23.85
N LYS A 134 3.67 -4.37 25.15
CA LYS A 134 4.37 -3.17 25.66
C LYS A 134 5.89 -3.33 25.70
N ASP A 135 6.41 -4.38 25.07
CA ASP A 135 7.85 -4.60 25.00
C ASP A 135 8.49 -3.56 24.08
N GLU A 136 9.60 -2.95 24.49
CA GLU A 136 10.36 -1.96 23.69
C GLU A 136 11.14 -2.60 22.53
N THR A 137 10.48 -3.47 21.78
CA THR A 137 11.01 -4.14 20.60
C THR A 137 11.04 -3.19 19.40
N SER A 138 12.01 -3.39 18.51
CA SER A 138 12.24 -2.54 17.35
C SER A 138 11.03 -2.50 16.40
N ASP A 139 10.42 -3.66 16.15
CA ASP A 139 9.20 -3.83 15.38
C ASP A 139 8.02 -3.09 16.00
N TYR A 140 7.81 -3.18 17.32
CA TYR A 140 6.70 -2.48 17.98
C TYR A 140 6.88 -0.95 17.98
N LYS A 141 8.11 -0.44 18.20
CA LYS A 141 8.39 1.00 18.06
C LYS A 141 8.04 1.51 16.66
N LEU A 142 8.38 0.75 15.63
CA LEU A 142 8.08 1.10 14.23
C LEU A 142 6.57 1.07 13.97
N LEU A 143 5.84 0.10 14.54
CA LEU A 143 4.38 0.03 14.48
C LEU A 143 3.72 1.25 15.12
N LEU A 144 4.14 1.65 16.33
CA LEU A 144 3.58 2.82 17.01
C LEU A 144 3.75 4.11 16.19
N VAL A 145 4.88 4.28 15.52
CA VAL A 145 5.07 5.42 14.61
C VAL A 145 4.22 5.30 13.36
N ALA A 146 4.02 4.08 12.83
CA ALA A 146 3.11 3.86 11.71
C ALA A 146 1.70 4.38 12.05
N VAL A 147 1.11 3.92 13.17
CA VAL A 147 -0.25 4.35 13.57
C VAL A 147 -0.32 5.86 13.86
N LEU A 148 0.77 6.49 14.34
CA LEU A 148 0.85 7.96 14.43
C LEU A 148 0.79 8.63 13.06
N PHE A 149 1.54 8.12 12.08
CA PHE A 149 1.50 8.64 10.71
C PHE A 149 0.13 8.48 10.05
N MET A 150 -0.60 7.42 10.38
CA MET A 150 -1.98 7.26 9.93
C MET A 150 -2.90 8.37 10.48
N VAL A 151 -2.79 8.69 11.77
CA VAL A 151 -3.56 9.80 12.34
C VAL A 151 -3.11 11.11 11.72
N LEU A 152 -1.80 11.35 11.62
CA LEU A 152 -1.25 12.56 11.01
C LEU A 152 -1.77 12.79 9.60
N SER A 153 -1.77 11.75 8.75
CA SER A 153 -2.16 11.87 7.33
C SER A 153 -3.58 12.41 7.17
N THR A 154 -4.50 12.07 8.07
CA THR A 154 -5.91 12.48 8.01
C THR A 154 -6.12 13.98 8.19
N PHE A 155 -5.17 14.73 8.76
CA PHE A 155 -5.27 16.19 8.81
C PHE A 155 -5.38 16.81 7.41
N GLY A 156 -4.71 16.23 6.41
CA GLY A 156 -4.90 16.63 5.02
C GLY A 156 -6.35 16.48 4.55
N VAL A 157 -7.02 15.38 4.93
CA VAL A 157 -8.42 15.11 4.57
C VAL A 157 -9.38 16.06 5.29
N TRP A 158 -9.17 16.31 6.58
CA TRP A 158 -9.99 17.24 7.35
C TRP A 158 -9.91 18.68 6.84
N CYS A 159 -8.79 19.05 6.22
CA CYS A 159 -8.64 20.35 5.56
C CYS A 159 -9.42 20.46 4.24
N LEU A 160 -9.87 19.37 3.61
CA LEU A 160 -10.48 19.42 2.27
C LEU A 160 -11.81 20.18 2.26
N GLY A 161 -12.69 19.97 3.24
CA GLY A 161 -13.97 20.69 3.34
C GLY A 161 -13.77 22.21 3.42
N PRO A 162 -13.02 22.69 4.43
CA PRO A 162 -12.64 24.11 4.54
C PRO A 162 -11.94 24.63 3.28
N ALA A 163 -10.95 23.90 2.75
CA ALA A 163 -10.21 24.29 1.55
C ALA A 163 -11.12 24.54 0.34
N VAL A 164 -12.08 23.65 0.07
CA VAL A 164 -13.02 23.82 -1.04
C VAL A 164 -13.93 25.01 -0.80
N SER A 165 -14.46 25.19 0.41
CA SER A 165 -15.39 26.27 0.73
C SER A 165 -14.75 27.66 0.68
N MET A 166 -13.47 27.76 1.07
CA MET A 166 -12.76 29.04 1.19
C MET A 166 -11.95 29.40 -0.06
N LEU A 167 -11.31 28.41 -0.71
CA LEU A 167 -10.30 28.63 -1.76
C LEU A 167 -10.63 27.88 -3.07
N GLY A 168 -11.59 26.96 -3.06
CA GLY A 168 -11.98 26.15 -4.22
C GLY A 168 -11.06 24.95 -4.49
N LYS A 169 -11.56 24.01 -5.30
CA LYS A 169 -10.89 22.73 -5.66
C LYS A 169 -9.61 22.89 -6.49
N GLN A 170 -9.43 24.04 -7.13
CA GLN A 170 -8.24 24.33 -7.95
C GLN A 170 -7.13 25.05 -7.18
N SER A 171 -7.35 25.35 -5.90
CA SER A 171 -6.34 26.02 -5.08
C SER A 171 -5.14 25.12 -4.80
N ALA A 172 -3.96 25.74 -4.69
CA ALA A 172 -2.75 25.05 -4.26
C ALA A 172 -2.95 24.38 -2.90
N PHE A 173 -3.63 25.04 -1.96
CA PHE A 173 -3.90 24.49 -0.63
C PHE A 173 -4.72 23.20 -0.70
N TYR A 174 -5.80 23.16 -1.49
CA TYR A 174 -6.61 21.95 -1.67
C TYR A 174 -5.78 20.78 -2.23
N GLN A 175 -4.95 21.04 -3.25
CA GLN A 175 -4.12 20.01 -3.86
C GLN A 175 -2.99 19.53 -2.92
N ILE A 176 -2.37 20.45 -2.17
CA ILE A 176 -1.37 20.13 -1.16
C ILE A 176 -1.99 19.29 -0.04
N ALA A 177 -3.23 19.58 0.38
CA ALA A 177 -3.91 18.80 1.41
C ALA A 177 -4.14 17.33 0.98
N ILE A 178 -4.48 17.10 -0.29
CA ILE A 178 -4.55 15.75 -0.88
C ILE A 178 -3.17 15.09 -0.87
N GLN A 179 -2.12 15.80 -1.32
CA GLN A 179 -0.77 15.25 -1.36
C GLN A 179 -0.21 14.96 0.04
N PHE A 180 -0.55 15.78 1.03
CA PHE A 180 -0.20 15.58 2.43
C PHE A 180 -0.76 14.25 2.93
N PHE A 181 -2.06 14.01 2.67
CA PHE A 181 -2.70 12.75 3.01
C PHE A 181 -2.00 11.58 2.33
N LEU A 182 -1.84 11.61 1.00
CA LEU A 182 -1.23 10.50 0.24
C LEU A 182 0.22 10.24 0.66
N HIS A 183 1.00 11.30 0.90
CA HIS A 183 2.40 11.18 1.28
C HIS A 183 2.57 10.47 2.63
N PHE A 184 1.88 10.94 3.67
CA PHE A 184 1.95 10.29 4.97
C PHE A 184 1.23 8.95 5.02
N GLN A 185 0.29 8.69 4.10
CA GLN A 185 -0.33 7.38 4.00
C GLN A 185 0.62 6.34 3.38
N PHE A 186 1.27 6.66 2.27
CA PHE A 186 2.19 5.72 1.59
C PHE A 186 3.56 5.62 2.27
N ASN A 187 4.21 6.76 2.56
CA ASN A 187 5.57 6.78 3.11
C ASN A 187 5.59 6.73 4.65
N GLY A 188 4.51 7.13 5.32
CA GLY A 188 4.36 7.02 6.76
C GLY A 188 3.63 5.73 7.14
N TRP A 189 2.30 5.75 7.15
CA TRP A 189 1.45 4.65 7.62
C TRP A 189 1.82 3.29 7.00
N PHE A 190 1.65 3.12 5.68
CA PHE A 190 1.80 1.80 5.07
C PHE A 190 3.25 1.31 5.08
N LEU A 191 4.22 2.15 4.68
CA LEU A 191 5.61 1.74 4.64
C LEU A 191 6.12 1.37 6.03
N PHE A 192 5.84 2.17 7.06
CA PHE A 192 6.26 1.84 8.42
C PHE A 192 5.55 0.58 8.93
N ALA A 193 4.25 0.41 8.66
CA ALA A 193 3.50 -0.76 9.11
C ALA A 193 4.02 -2.06 8.47
N VAL A 194 4.27 -2.10 7.16
CA VAL A 194 4.80 -3.32 6.52
C VAL A 194 6.24 -3.60 6.93
N LEU A 195 7.05 -2.57 7.18
CA LEU A 195 8.39 -2.76 7.72
C LEU A 195 8.34 -3.26 9.18
N ALA A 196 7.41 -2.78 10.00
CA ALA A 196 7.21 -3.27 11.36
C ALA A 196 6.81 -4.75 11.36
N LEU A 197 5.83 -5.11 10.51
CA LEU A 197 5.42 -6.49 10.29
C LEU A 197 6.55 -7.36 9.75
N PHE A 198 7.40 -6.82 8.87
CA PHE A 198 8.55 -7.55 8.34
C PHE A 198 9.64 -7.77 9.40
N LEU A 199 9.95 -6.76 10.21
CA LEU A 199 10.90 -6.88 11.33
C LEU A 199 10.41 -7.90 12.37
N LYS A 200 9.09 -8.00 12.58
CA LYS A 200 8.48 -9.01 13.45
C LYS A 200 8.76 -10.46 13.01
N GLN A 201 9.12 -10.68 11.75
CA GLN A 201 9.40 -12.02 11.19
C GLN A 201 10.80 -12.55 11.54
N PHE A 202 11.62 -11.78 12.24
CA PHE A 202 12.97 -12.17 12.65
C PHE A 202 12.95 -12.61 14.12
N GLU A 203 13.49 -13.81 14.39
CA GLU A 203 13.50 -14.42 15.74
C GLU A 203 14.63 -13.87 16.64
N ASP A 204 15.75 -13.47 16.05
CA ASP A 204 16.93 -12.99 16.76
C ASP A 204 16.93 -11.46 16.89
N LYS A 205 17.56 -10.94 17.94
CA LYS A 205 17.59 -9.49 18.21
C LYS A 205 18.30 -8.72 17.10
N ILE A 206 17.51 -7.98 16.32
CA ILE A 206 17.95 -6.91 15.42
C ILE A 206 18.99 -6.05 16.14
N ASP A 207 20.04 -5.62 15.43
CA ASP A 207 21.03 -4.70 16.00
C ASP A 207 20.35 -3.38 16.41
N LYS A 208 20.13 -3.20 17.71
CA LYS A 208 19.40 -2.07 18.29
C LYS A 208 20.03 -0.73 17.90
N LYS A 209 21.36 -0.60 17.88
CA LYS A 209 22.03 0.67 17.54
C LYS A 209 21.78 1.03 16.08
N LYS A 210 21.91 0.06 15.16
CA LYS A 210 21.62 0.29 13.74
C LYS A 210 20.13 0.57 13.50
N PHE A 211 19.26 -0.09 14.26
CA PHE A 211 17.83 0.17 14.22
C PHE A 211 17.47 1.60 14.62
N GLU A 212 17.97 2.11 15.75
CA GLU A 212 17.65 3.48 16.20
C GLU A 212 18.10 4.54 15.18
N ILE A 213 19.24 4.31 14.50
CA ILE A 213 19.70 5.18 13.40
C ILE A 213 18.72 5.11 12.22
N PHE A 214 18.40 3.91 11.73
CA PHE A 214 17.41 3.73 10.65
C PHE A 214 16.08 4.39 10.98
N PHE A 215 15.55 4.12 12.18
CA PHE A 215 14.26 4.59 12.65
C PHE A 215 14.19 6.11 12.65
N THR A 216 15.18 6.77 13.28
CA THR A 216 15.24 8.23 13.36
C THR A 216 15.38 8.85 11.97
N LEU A 217 16.29 8.33 11.14
CA LEU A 217 16.51 8.83 9.79
C LEU A 217 15.27 8.69 8.90
N LEU A 218 14.56 7.56 8.99
CA LEU A 218 13.36 7.33 8.19
C LEU A 218 12.22 8.27 8.59
N ILE A 219 12.03 8.56 9.89
CA ILE A 219 11.04 9.54 10.35
C ILE A 219 11.34 10.92 9.78
N ILE A 220 12.58 11.41 9.99
CA ILE A 220 13.00 12.73 9.51
C ILE A 220 12.86 12.80 7.98
N ALA A 221 13.34 11.78 7.26
CA ALA A 221 13.20 11.70 5.81
C ALA A 221 11.74 11.76 5.35
N THR A 222 10.83 11.10 6.06
CA THR A 222 9.39 11.11 5.73
C THR A 222 8.82 12.53 5.84
N PHE A 223 9.17 13.30 6.87
CA PHE A 223 8.74 14.69 6.94
C PHE A 223 9.37 15.57 5.87
N LEU A 224 10.68 15.45 5.61
CA LEU A 224 11.37 16.30 4.65
C LEU A 224 10.94 16.02 3.20
N THR A 225 10.69 14.76 2.85
CA THR A 225 10.28 14.37 1.48
C THR A 225 8.88 14.83 1.11
N LEU A 226 8.05 15.30 2.07
CA LEU A 226 6.79 16.00 1.78
C LEU A 226 7.02 17.26 0.95
N ALA A 227 8.21 17.88 1.06
CA ALA A 227 8.54 19.08 0.30
C ALA A 227 8.45 18.86 -1.23
N PHE A 228 8.66 17.62 -1.71
CA PHE A 228 8.55 17.31 -3.13
C PHE A 228 7.12 17.49 -3.67
N PRO A 229 6.09 16.78 -3.20
CA PRO A 229 4.75 16.99 -3.72
C PRO A 229 4.18 18.38 -3.40
N VAL A 230 4.67 19.07 -2.35
CA VAL A 230 4.33 20.49 -2.11
C VAL A 230 4.91 21.39 -3.21
N SER A 231 6.13 21.10 -3.68
CA SER A 231 6.79 21.89 -4.73
C SER A 231 6.07 21.88 -6.08
N TRP A 232 5.15 20.93 -6.31
CA TRP A 232 4.30 20.90 -7.50
C TRP A 232 3.33 22.09 -7.58
N TYR A 233 2.98 22.66 -6.42
CA TYR A 233 2.00 23.75 -6.31
C TYR A 233 2.61 25.05 -5.78
N VAL A 234 3.77 24.99 -5.12
CA VAL A 234 4.46 26.15 -4.55
C VAL A 234 5.87 26.24 -5.13
N LYS A 235 6.12 27.29 -5.92
CA LYS A 235 7.46 27.57 -6.49
C LYS A 235 8.37 28.17 -5.42
N ASN A 236 9.15 27.34 -4.74
CA ASN A 236 10.17 27.77 -3.79
C ASN A 236 11.38 26.82 -3.85
N SER A 237 12.58 27.36 -4.13
CA SER A 237 13.83 26.60 -4.22
C SER A 237 14.21 25.90 -2.91
N LEU A 238 13.78 26.44 -1.76
CA LEU A 238 13.98 25.82 -0.45
C LEU A 238 13.32 24.44 -0.38
N LEU A 239 12.17 24.23 -1.03
CA LEU A 239 11.49 22.94 -1.04
C LEU A 239 12.32 21.85 -1.74
N SER A 240 13.04 22.22 -2.81
CA SER A 240 13.95 21.31 -3.49
C SER A 240 15.09 20.88 -2.57
N TRP A 241 15.69 21.82 -1.83
CA TRP A 241 16.76 21.51 -0.87
C TRP A 241 16.28 20.63 0.27
N ILE A 242 15.12 20.95 0.85
CA ILE A 242 14.49 20.14 1.90
C ILE A 242 14.25 18.71 1.38
N ASN A 243 13.71 18.56 0.17
CA ASN A 243 13.51 17.25 -0.43
C ASN A 243 14.83 16.51 -0.67
N THR A 244 15.87 17.19 -1.19
CA THR A 244 17.19 16.58 -1.39
C THR A 244 17.76 16.00 -0.10
N ILE A 245 17.70 16.76 1.00
CA ILE A 245 18.12 16.26 2.31
C ILE A 245 17.25 15.05 2.71
N GLY A 246 15.93 15.15 2.56
CA GLY A 246 15.00 14.06 2.85
C GLY A 246 15.32 12.76 2.11
N VAL A 247 15.56 12.82 0.80
CA VAL A 247 15.89 11.65 -0.03
C VAL A 247 17.26 11.06 0.36
N ILE A 248 18.26 11.90 0.65
CA ILE A 248 19.58 11.42 1.12
C ILE A 248 19.44 10.73 2.48
N LEU A 249 18.71 11.31 3.43
CA LEU A 249 18.47 10.67 4.72
C LEU A 249 17.70 9.36 4.56
N GLN A 250 16.74 9.29 3.63
CA GLN A 250 16.02 8.06 3.30
C GLN A 250 16.99 6.97 2.78
N LEU A 251 17.87 7.32 1.84
CA LEU A 251 18.89 6.40 1.33
C LEU A 251 19.78 5.87 2.46
N VAL A 252 20.28 6.76 3.33
CA VAL A 252 21.10 6.35 4.47
C VAL A 252 20.31 5.47 5.43
N ALA A 253 19.04 5.80 5.72
CA ALA A 253 18.16 4.95 6.54
C ALA A 253 18.13 3.51 5.97
N PHE A 254 17.88 3.34 4.68
CA PHE A 254 17.80 2.01 4.08
C PHE A 254 19.16 1.28 3.96
N ILE A 255 20.28 2.00 3.94
CA ILE A 255 21.61 1.39 4.15
C ILE A 255 21.70 0.79 5.57
N TYR A 256 21.23 1.51 6.60
CA TYR A 256 21.17 0.98 7.97
C TYR A 256 20.16 -0.15 8.14
N PHE A 257 19.03 -0.11 7.42
CA PHE A 257 18.07 -1.21 7.33
C PHE A 257 18.73 -2.49 6.81
N TYR A 258 19.50 -2.41 5.71
CA TYR A 258 20.26 -3.57 5.25
C TYR A 258 21.30 -4.02 6.28
N LYS A 259 22.07 -3.09 6.86
CA LYS A 259 23.12 -3.43 7.84
C LYS A 259 22.57 -4.06 9.12
N MET A 260 21.36 -3.70 9.57
CA MET A 260 20.76 -4.26 10.78
C MET A 260 20.29 -5.70 10.56
N LEU A 261 19.83 -6.04 9.35
CA LEU A 261 19.32 -7.36 9.00
C LEU A 261 20.40 -8.31 8.45
N LYS A 262 21.51 -7.77 7.94
CA LYS A 262 22.61 -8.54 7.33
C LYS A 262 23.04 -9.78 8.15
N PRO A 263 23.21 -9.73 9.49
CA PRO A 263 23.65 -10.89 10.26
C PRO A 263 22.68 -12.08 10.20
N GLN A 264 21.38 -11.81 10.10
CA GLN A 264 20.33 -12.84 10.13
C GLN A 264 19.77 -13.16 8.75
N TRP A 265 20.11 -12.35 7.73
CA TRP A 265 19.56 -12.45 6.38
C TRP A 265 19.74 -13.83 5.74
N GLY A 266 20.89 -14.47 5.95
CA GLY A 266 21.18 -15.81 5.43
C GLY A 266 20.25 -16.87 6.02
N TRP A 267 20.05 -16.85 7.34
CA TRP A 267 19.16 -17.77 8.05
C TRP A 267 17.70 -17.51 7.70
N PHE A 268 17.27 -16.25 7.72
CA PHE A 268 15.92 -15.84 7.30
C PHE A 268 15.61 -16.37 5.91
N LYS A 269 16.50 -16.13 4.93
CA LYS A 269 16.33 -16.63 3.57
C LYS A 269 16.34 -18.15 3.51
N ALA A 270 17.13 -18.86 4.30
CA ALA A 270 17.17 -20.32 4.28
C ALA A 270 15.81 -20.93 4.64
N ASN A 271 15.10 -20.34 5.61
CA ASN A 271 13.81 -20.85 6.12
C ASN A 271 12.59 -20.48 5.28
N LEU A 272 12.73 -19.59 4.31
CA LEU A 272 11.63 -19.24 3.39
C LEU A 272 11.46 -20.28 2.30
N ASP A 273 10.21 -20.58 1.95
CA ASP A 273 9.89 -21.30 0.73
C ASP A 273 10.20 -20.45 -0.53
N THR A 274 10.25 -21.09 -1.68
CA THR A 274 10.59 -20.44 -2.96
C THR A 274 9.63 -19.31 -3.33
N THR A 275 8.35 -19.43 -3.00
CA THR A 275 7.34 -18.41 -3.32
C THR A 275 7.51 -17.20 -2.41
N ALA A 276 7.67 -17.41 -1.10
CA ALA A 276 7.96 -16.31 -0.17
C ALA A 276 9.27 -15.59 -0.53
N LYS A 277 10.33 -16.33 -0.90
CA LYS A 277 11.60 -15.75 -1.41
C LYS A 277 11.35 -14.83 -2.59
N MET A 278 10.60 -15.31 -3.60
CA MET A 278 10.30 -14.56 -4.82
C MET A 278 9.56 -13.25 -4.50
N VAL A 279 8.53 -13.30 -3.65
CA VAL A 279 7.73 -12.12 -3.32
C VAL A 279 8.51 -11.14 -2.43
N TYR A 280 9.27 -11.60 -1.43
CA TYR A 280 10.13 -10.70 -0.66
C TYR A 280 11.24 -10.07 -1.52
N SER A 281 11.81 -10.82 -2.47
CA SER A 281 12.75 -10.25 -3.44
C SER A 281 12.10 -9.17 -4.31
N LEU A 282 10.85 -9.37 -4.75
CA LEU A 282 10.09 -8.34 -5.46
C LEU A 282 9.89 -7.09 -4.60
N ALA A 283 9.50 -7.27 -3.33
CA ALA A 283 9.25 -6.17 -2.39
C ALA A 283 10.50 -5.32 -2.15
N LEU A 284 11.63 -5.98 -1.87
CA LEU A 284 12.91 -5.31 -1.62
C LEU A 284 13.48 -4.66 -2.88
N CYS A 285 13.36 -5.31 -4.04
CA CYS A 285 13.73 -4.72 -5.32
C CYS A 285 12.87 -3.47 -5.61
N SER A 286 11.56 -3.56 -5.42
CA SER A 286 10.64 -2.43 -5.61
C SER A 286 10.95 -1.27 -4.68
N LEU A 287 11.33 -1.57 -3.43
CA LEU A 287 11.72 -0.57 -2.44
C LEU A 287 13.03 0.12 -2.85
N PHE A 288 14.01 -0.64 -3.34
CA PHE A 288 15.25 -0.08 -3.88
C PHE A 288 14.98 0.79 -5.11
N LEU A 289 14.16 0.33 -6.05
CA LEU A 289 13.75 1.09 -7.23
C LEU A 289 13.02 2.38 -6.84
N LYS A 290 12.12 2.33 -5.84
CA LYS A 290 11.43 3.50 -5.29
C LYS A 290 12.44 4.56 -4.84
N ILE A 291 13.44 4.18 -4.04
CA ILE A 291 14.48 5.10 -3.55
C ILE A 291 15.34 5.60 -4.72
N GLY A 292 15.68 4.72 -5.68
CA GLY A 292 16.39 5.09 -6.90
C GLY A 292 15.67 6.16 -7.72
N ILE A 293 14.36 6.00 -7.94
CA ILE A 293 13.52 6.99 -8.63
C ILE A 293 13.46 8.30 -7.83
N GLN A 294 13.37 8.23 -6.50
CA GLN A 294 13.41 9.43 -5.64
C GLN A 294 14.75 10.18 -5.72
N LEU A 295 15.86 9.47 -5.97
CA LEU A 295 17.17 10.09 -6.25
C LEU A 295 17.19 10.75 -7.64
N LEU A 296 16.53 10.16 -8.65
CA LEU A 296 16.47 10.74 -10.00
C LEU A 296 15.73 12.09 -10.01
N VAL A 297 14.66 12.24 -9.23
CA VAL A 297 13.91 13.51 -9.12
C VAL A 297 14.64 14.61 -8.35
N LEU A 298 15.87 14.37 -7.89
CA LEU A 298 16.76 15.45 -7.42
C LEU A 298 17.30 16.29 -8.59
N ILE A 299 17.27 15.75 -9.81
CA ILE A 299 17.61 16.49 -11.03
C ILE A 299 16.38 17.32 -11.43
N PRO A 300 16.46 18.67 -11.49
CA PRO A 300 15.29 19.54 -11.68
C PRO A 300 14.42 19.19 -12.89
N LYS A 301 15.04 18.85 -14.03
CA LYS A 301 14.31 18.45 -15.26
C LYS A 301 13.50 17.16 -15.07
N LEU A 302 14.04 16.19 -14.33
CA LEU A 302 13.34 14.93 -14.03
C LEU A 302 12.28 15.14 -12.95
N ALA A 303 12.54 16.02 -11.99
CA ALA A 303 11.57 16.44 -10.98
C ALA A 303 10.31 17.03 -11.65
N GLU A 304 10.49 17.91 -12.63
CA GLU A 304 9.41 18.49 -13.42
C GLU A 304 8.66 17.44 -14.23
N ALA A 305 9.39 16.63 -15.01
CA ALA A 305 8.80 15.58 -15.83
C ALA A 305 8.00 14.56 -15.00
N SER A 306 8.47 14.21 -13.80
CA SER A 306 7.86 13.17 -12.96
C SER A 306 6.43 13.48 -12.51
N HIS A 307 6.04 14.75 -12.40
CA HIS A 307 4.69 15.16 -11.99
C HIS A 307 3.84 15.74 -13.13
N GLN A 308 4.44 15.99 -14.30
CA GLN A 308 3.71 16.36 -15.51
C GLN A 308 3.33 15.13 -16.35
N ILE A 309 4.17 14.08 -16.35
CA ILE A 309 3.93 12.85 -17.11
C ILE A 309 3.18 11.85 -16.24
N ARG A 310 1.88 11.71 -16.52
CA ARG A 310 0.95 10.85 -15.78
C ARG A 310 1.44 9.41 -15.61
N ASN A 311 2.11 8.85 -16.62
CA ASN A 311 2.64 7.49 -16.57
C ASN A 311 3.67 7.29 -15.46
N PHE A 312 4.56 8.27 -15.22
CA PHE A 312 5.53 8.21 -14.12
C PHE A 312 4.84 8.26 -12.76
N ILE A 313 3.83 9.11 -12.60
CA ILE A 313 3.04 9.18 -11.36
C ILE A 313 2.36 7.84 -11.08
N ILE A 314 1.66 7.29 -12.08
CA ILE A 314 0.93 6.03 -11.95
C ILE A 314 1.90 4.89 -11.65
N GLY A 315 3.01 4.76 -12.39
CA GLY A 315 4.03 3.75 -12.14
C GLY A 315 4.61 3.87 -10.73
N PHE A 316 5.01 5.06 -10.30
CA PHE A 316 5.55 5.25 -8.94
C PHE A 316 4.57 4.87 -7.81
N ILE A 317 3.27 5.18 -7.98
CA ILE A 317 2.24 4.79 -7.01
C ILE A 317 2.07 3.25 -6.98
N HIS A 318 2.02 2.60 -8.14
CA HIS A 318 1.88 1.14 -8.22
C HIS A 318 3.15 0.41 -7.76
N LEU A 319 4.34 0.90 -8.09
CA LEU A 319 5.61 0.44 -7.54
C LEU A 319 5.60 0.45 -6.01
N THR A 320 5.10 1.54 -5.42
CA THR A 320 5.01 1.68 -3.96
C THR A 320 3.94 0.74 -3.39
N THR A 321 2.74 0.69 -3.96
CA THR A 321 1.60 -0.03 -3.38
C THR A 321 1.56 -1.53 -3.72
N LEU A 322 1.78 -1.90 -4.98
CA LEU A 322 1.82 -3.31 -5.43
C LEU A 322 3.22 -3.92 -5.24
N GLY A 323 4.27 -3.18 -5.59
CA GLY A 323 5.64 -3.68 -5.45
C GLY A 323 6.06 -3.81 -3.98
N VAL A 324 6.08 -2.68 -3.26
CA VAL A 324 6.56 -2.64 -1.87
C VAL A 324 5.52 -3.18 -0.90
N ILE A 325 4.38 -2.49 -0.74
CA ILE A 325 3.39 -2.83 0.31
C ILE A 325 2.82 -4.23 0.10
N THR A 326 2.21 -4.49 -1.06
CA THR A 326 1.62 -5.81 -1.36
C THR A 326 2.67 -6.93 -1.40
N GLY A 327 3.88 -6.65 -1.89
CA GLY A 327 4.99 -7.60 -1.85
C GLY A 327 5.35 -8.04 -0.42
N PHE A 328 5.50 -7.11 0.52
CA PHE A 328 5.71 -7.47 1.93
C PHE A 328 4.54 -8.25 2.51
N LEU A 329 3.29 -7.81 2.27
CA LEU A 329 2.10 -8.49 2.76
C LEU A 329 1.99 -9.94 2.26
N PHE A 330 2.21 -10.17 0.96
CA PHE A 330 2.24 -11.51 0.40
C PHE A 330 3.37 -12.35 1.00
N GLY A 331 4.56 -11.78 1.18
CA GLY A 331 5.70 -12.48 1.79
C GLY A 331 5.38 -12.97 3.20
N ILE A 332 4.80 -12.08 4.03
CA ILE A 332 4.41 -12.38 5.41
C ILE A 332 3.31 -13.44 5.46
N LEU A 333 2.27 -13.31 4.64
CA LEU A 333 1.16 -14.26 4.57
C LEU A 333 1.62 -15.67 4.18
N ILE A 334 2.55 -15.79 3.23
CA ILE A 334 3.07 -17.08 2.77
C ILE A 334 4.02 -17.67 3.80
N GLN A 335 4.97 -16.87 4.32
CA GLN A 335 5.94 -17.30 5.33
C GLN A 335 5.24 -17.90 6.56
N ASN A 336 4.15 -17.28 7.02
CA ASN A 336 3.40 -17.71 8.19
C ASN A 336 2.30 -18.73 7.87
N LYS A 337 2.30 -19.31 6.66
CA LYS A 337 1.35 -20.33 6.20
C LYS A 337 -0.13 -19.90 6.27
N MET A 338 -0.40 -18.59 6.37
CA MET A 338 -1.75 -18.01 6.25
C MET A 338 -2.26 -18.18 4.81
N LEU A 339 -1.34 -18.25 3.84
CA LEU A 339 -1.57 -18.78 2.49
C LEU A 339 -0.76 -20.06 2.34
N SER A 340 -1.37 -21.17 1.91
CA SER A 340 -0.68 -22.47 1.82
C SER A 340 0.34 -22.50 0.68
N PRO A 341 1.67 -22.53 0.97
CA PRO A 341 2.71 -22.52 -0.06
C PRO A 341 2.72 -23.79 -0.91
N GLN A 342 2.12 -24.89 -0.44
CA GLN A 342 2.02 -26.15 -1.17
C GLN A 342 1.02 -26.07 -2.34
N SER A 343 0.02 -25.19 -2.25
CA SER A 343 -1.00 -25.04 -3.27
C SER A 343 -0.40 -24.65 -4.62
N TYR A 344 -0.67 -25.46 -5.66
CA TYR A 344 -0.29 -25.14 -7.03
C TYR A 344 -0.98 -23.86 -7.52
N LEU A 345 -2.26 -23.68 -7.20
CA LEU A 345 -3.04 -22.50 -7.60
C LEU A 345 -2.50 -21.22 -6.98
N LEU A 346 -2.06 -21.25 -5.71
CA LEU A 346 -1.41 -20.10 -5.09
C LEU A 346 -0.12 -19.74 -5.83
N ARG A 347 0.75 -20.72 -6.08
CA ARG A 347 2.04 -20.49 -6.75
C ARG A 347 1.86 -19.95 -8.17
N LEU A 348 0.91 -20.50 -8.93
CA LEU A 348 0.58 -20.02 -10.26
C LEU A 348 -0.01 -18.60 -10.19
N GLY A 349 -0.95 -18.36 -9.27
CA GLY A 349 -1.59 -17.06 -9.09
C GLY A 349 -0.59 -15.96 -8.73
N ILE A 350 0.35 -16.23 -7.81
CA ILE A 350 1.43 -15.31 -7.46
C ILE A 350 2.33 -15.04 -8.68
N LYS A 351 2.72 -16.07 -9.44
CA LYS A 351 3.53 -15.86 -10.66
C LYS A 351 2.80 -15.00 -11.69
N CYS A 352 1.52 -15.28 -11.97
CA CYS A 352 0.70 -14.48 -12.87
C CYS A 352 0.60 -13.02 -12.39
N PHE A 353 0.36 -12.80 -11.09
CA PHE A 353 0.32 -11.47 -10.49
C PHE A 353 1.63 -10.73 -10.67
N ILE A 354 2.78 -11.36 -10.35
CA ILE A 354 4.10 -10.72 -10.45
C ILE A 354 4.43 -10.39 -11.91
N VAL A 355 4.20 -11.33 -12.84
CA VAL A 355 4.46 -11.09 -14.26
C VAL A 355 3.58 -9.96 -14.78
N GLY A 356 2.28 -9.96 -14.46
CA GLY A 356 1.37 -8.88 -14.82
C GLY A 356 1.82 -7.52 -14.27
N TYR A 357 2.09 -7.45 -12.97
CA TYR A 357 2.57 -6.24 -12.30
C TYR A 357 3.87 -5.72 -12.92
N VAL A 358 4.92 -6.55 -13.01
CA VAL A 358 6.22 -6.13 -13.56
C VAL A 358 6.09 -5.66 -15.00
N ALA A 359 5.31 -6.37 -15.83
CA ALA A 359 5.06 -5.95 -17.20
C ALA A 359 4.32 -4.60 -17.25
N THR A 360 3.27 -4.40 -16.43
CA THR A 360 2.57 -3.11 -16.39
C THR A 360 3.46 -1.96 -15.94
N GLU A 361 4.33 -2.18 -14.95
CA GLU A 361 5.28 -1.16 -14.47
C GLU A 361 6.30 -0.79 -15.55
N VAL A 362 6.88 -1.78 -16.21
CA VAL A 362 7.83 -1.57 -17.31
C VAL A 362 7.15 -0.76 -18.42
N LEU A 363 5.93 -1.14 -18.83
CA LEU A 363 5.18 -0.40 -19.86
C LEU A 363 4.88 1.04 -19.43
N LEU A 364 4.49 1.28 -18.18
CA LEU A 364 4.24 2.62 -17.65
C LEU A 364 5.49 3.50 -17.70
N PHE A 365 6.63 3.02 -17.20
CA PHE A 365 7.87 3.78 -17.21
C PHE A 365 8.43 3.95 -18.63
N LEU A 366 8.33 2.95 -19.50
CA LEU A 366 8.74 3.06 -20.91
C LEU A 366 7.89 4.10 -21.64
N GLN A 367 6.57 4.06 -21.50
CA GLN A 367 5.68 5.05 -22.09
C GLN A 367 5.97 6.46 -21.55
N GLY A 368 6.21 6.59 -20.25
CA GLY A 368 6.63 7.86 -19.66
C GLY A 368 7.96 8.38 -20.25
N GLY A 369 8.93 7.50 -20.47
CA GLY A 369 10.19 7.81 -21.13
C GLY A 369 10.00 8.26 -22.58
N PHE A 370 9.15 7.59 -23.35
CA PHE A 370 8.84 7.99 -24.73
C PHE A 370 8.22 9.39 -24.80
N LEU A 371 7.27 9.69 -23.90
CA LEU A 371 6.69 11.03 -23.78
C LEU A 371 7.75 12.07 -23.40
N TYR A 372 8.61 11.76 -22.43
CA TYR A 372 9.69 12.65 -22.00
C TYR A 372 10.67 12.99 -23.14
N PHE A 373 11.01 12.03 -23.99
CA PHE A 373 11.88 12.24 -25.15
C PHE A 373 11.15 12.73 -26.41
N GLY A 374 9.86 13.07 -26.32
CA GLY A 374 9.09 13.57 -27.47
C GLY A 374 8.82 12.53 -28.57
N LYS A 375 8.93 11.23 -28.26
CA LYS A 375 8.72 10.12 -29.21
C LYS A 375 7.24 9.70 -29.37
N GLY A 376 6.32 10.32 -28.62
CA GLY A 376 4.90 10.01 -28.66
C GLY A 376 4.51 8.75 -27.88
N ALA A 377 3.46 8.05 -28.33
CA ALA A 377 3.00 6.81 -27.70
C ALA A 377 3.72 5.59 -28.27
N LEU A 378 4.01 4.62 -27.39
CA LEU A 378 4.40 3.27 -27.80
C LEU A 378 3.26 2.66 -28.63
N TRP A 379 3.64 1.96 -29.69
CA TRP A 379 2.68 1.24 -30.51
C TRP A 379 2.00 0.15 -29.68
N GLY A 380 0.66 0.08 -29.72
CA GLY A 380 -0.10 -0.90 -28.94
C GLY A 380 -0.12 -0.67 -27.42
N TYR A 381 0.32 0.50 -26.92
CA TYR A 381 0.48 0.74 -25.48
C TYR A 381 -0.77 0.42 -24.65
N TYR A 382 -1.95 0.85 -25.10
CA TYR A 382 -3.18 0.67 -24.33
C TYR A 382 -3.61 -0.80 -24.31
N GLU A 383 -3.43 -1.51 -25.42
CA GLU A 383 -3.69 -2.94 -25.58
C GLU A 383 -2.76 -3.78 -24.71
N GLU A 384 -1.46 -3.45 -24.72
CA GLU A 384 -0.43 -4.14 -23.93
C GLU A 384 -0.64 -3.94 -22.43
N VAL A 385 -0.91 -2.71 -21.98
CA VAL A 385 -1.18 -2.42 -20.57
C VAL A 385 -2.49 -3.08 -20.12
N PHE A 386 -3.53 -3.09 -20.97
CA PHE A 386 -4.76 -3.82 -20.66
C PHE A 386 -4.50 -5.33 -20.55
N GLY A 387 -3.85 -5.93 -21.54
CA GLY A 387 -3.57 -7.37 -21.58
C GLY A 387 -2.69 -7.84 -20.42
N THR A 388 -1.65 -7.09 -20.07
CA THR A 388 -0.81 -7.38 -18.90
C THR A 388 -1.56 -7.19 -17.58
N SER A 389 -2.50 -6.23 -17.50
CA SER A 389 -3.38 -6.05 -16.32
C SER A 389 -4.36 -7.22 -16.13
N VAL A 390 -4.77 -7.92 -17.19
CA VAL A 390 -5.58 -9.14 -17.08
C VAL A 390 -4.84 -10.22 -16.26
N LEU A 391 -3.52 -10.34 -16.41
CA LEU A 391 -2.72 -11.30 -15.64
C LEU A 391 -2.77 -11.02 -14.13
N ILE A 392 -2.88 -9.75 -13.73
CA ILE A 392 -3.04 -9.35 -12.33
C ILE A 392 -4.38 -9.88 -11.80
N VAL A 393 -5.48 -9.64 -12.52
CA VAL A 393 -6.83 -10.09 -12.14
C VAL A 393 -6.93 -11.61 -12.11
N VAL A 394 -6.37 -12.29 -13.11
CA VAL A 394 -6.29 -13.77 -13.16
C VAL A 394 -5.46 -14.29 -11.98
N GLY A 395 -4.30 -13.68 -11.71
CA GLY A 395 -3.43 -14.04 -10.60
C GLY A 395 -4.16 -13.97 -9.25
N LEU A 396 -4.86 -12.87 -8.98
CA LEU A 396 -5.67 -12.69 -7.77
C LEU A 396 -6.84 -13.68 -7.69
N SER A 397 -7.51 -13.96 -8.81
CA SER A 397 -8.58 -14.94 -8.86
C SER A 397 -8.08 -16.34 -8.49
N LEU A 398 -6.92 -16.74 -9.01
CA LEU A 398 -6.28 -18.02 -8.68
C LEU A 398 -5.86 -18.10 -7.21
N ILE A 399 -5.30 -17.02 -6.65
CA ILE A 399 -4.96 -16.91 -5.23
C ILE A 399 -6.23 -17.08 -4.39
N MET A 400 -7.31 -16.40 -4.74
CA MET A 400 -8.58 -16.47 -4.01
C MET A 400 -9.19 -17.88 -4.03
N VAL A 401 -9.23 -18.54 -5.19
CA VAL A 401 -9.67 -19.94 -5.31
C VAL A 401 -8.80 -20.87 -4.46
N SER A 402 -7.48 -20.62 -4.40
CA SER A 402 -6.58 -21.38 -3.55
C SER A 402 -6.93 -21.25 -2.06
N ILE A 403 -7.29 -20.06 -1.59
CA ILE A 403 -7.68 -19.81 -0.19
C ILE A 403 -8.98 -20.54 0.16
N PHE A 404 -9.94 -20.62 -0.77
CA PHE A 404 -11.17 -21.39 -0.58
C PHE A 404 -10.92 -22.90 -0.51
N LYS A 405 -10.12 -23.44 -1.43
CA LYS A 405 -9.86 -24.89 -1.52
C LYS A 405 -8.97 -25.42 -0.41
N THR A 406 -8.09 -24.60 0.14
CA THR A 406 -7.17 -25.04 1.19
C THR A 406 -7.84 -24.89 2.55
N LYS A 407 -7.97 -25.98 3.32
CA LYS A 407 -8.15 -25.86 4.76
C LYS A 407 -6.85 -25.26 5.31
N ILE A 408 -6.85 -23.94 5.58
CA ILE A 408 -5.77 -23.33 6.34
C ILE A 408 -5.76 -24.07 7.68
N LEU A 409 -4.68 -24.79 7.94
CA LEU A 409 -4.46 -25.44 9.24
C LEU A 409 -4.62 -24.33 10.29
N ALA A 410 -5.51 -24.55 11.27
CA ALA A 410 -5.66 -23.63 12.38
C ALA A 410 -4.26 -23.33 12.93
N ILE A 411 -3.86 -22.06 12.86
CA ILE A 411 -2.58 -21.60 13.38
C ILE A 411 -2.74 -21.64 14.90
N ASN A 412 -2.08 -22.61 15.54
CA ASN A 412 -2.06 -22.71 17.00
C ASN A 412 -1.27 -21.59 17.64
#